data_AF-A0A7Y6NH69-F1
#
_entry.id   AF-A0A7Y6NH69-F1
#
_cell.length_a   1.000
_cell.length_b   1.000
_cell.length_c   1.000
_cell.angle_alpha   90.00
_cell.angle_beta   90.00
_cell.angle_gamma   90.00
#
_symmetry.space_group_name_H-M   'P 1'
#
loop_
_entity.id
_entity.type
_entity.pdbx_description
1 polymer ?
#
loop_
_entity_poly.entity_id
_entity_poly.type
_entity_poly.pdbx_seq_one_letter_code
_entity_poly.pdbx_strand_id
1 'polypeptide(L)'
;MTERKITPELIQSKIRSVHYINAGRAVLAALAPDASLDLRTMGELSLVTVCIIELENGFKVEGTSACVDPSNYNEEIGQKCAFDNAFEKIWPLEGYLLKETLYQERETRDLLADLNDDDCDGCKI
;
A
#
# COMPACT_ATOMS: atom_id res chain seq x y z
N MET A 1 -18.49 20.72 -10.40
CA MET A 1 -17.67 20.18 -9.28
C MET A 1 -17.32 18.76 -9.62
N THR A 2 -16.05 18.45 -9.81
CA THR A 2 -15.61 17.09 -10.13
C THR A 2 -15.80 16.21 -8.90
N GLU A 3 -16.51 15.10 -9.05
CA GLU A 3 -16.81 14.18 -7.95
C GLU A 3 -15.52 13.50 -7.47
N ARG A 4 -15.20 13.61 -6.16
CA ARG A 4 -14.01 12.99 -5.58
C ARG A 4 -14.23 11.48 -5.47
N LYS A 5 -13.53 10.71 -6.28
CA LYS A 5 -13.60 9.24 -6.34
C LYS A 5 -12.20 8.65 -6.36
N ILE A 6 -12.04 7.49 -5.72
CA ILE A 6 -10.83 6.69 -5.86
C ILE A 6 -10.93 5.89 -7.16
N THR A 7 -9.89 5.95 -8.00
CA THR A 7 -9.79 5.20 -9.25
C THR A 7 -8.47 4.43 -9.30
N PRO A 8 -8.34 3.40 -10.16
CA PRO A 8 -7.07 2.70 -10.31
C PRO A 8 -5.93 3.64 -10.72
N GLU A 9 -6.19 4.62 -11.59
CA GLU A 9 -5.21 5.60 -12.07
C GLU A 9 -4.75 6.52 -10.92
N LEU A 10 -5.68 6.89 -10.02
CA LEU A 10 -5.32 7.65 -8.83
C LEU A 10 -4.37 6.82 -7.95
N ILE A 11 -4.70 5.56 -7.66
CA ILE A 11 -3.83 4.69 -6.85
C ILE A 11 -2.46 4.51 -7.52
N GLN A 12 -2.42 4.28 -8.82
CA GLN A 12 -1.18 4.18 -9.58
C GLN A 12 -0.35 5.46 -9.47
N SER A 13 -0.98 6.64 -9.50
CA SER A 13 -0.28 7.92 -9.33
C SER A 13 0.36 8.08 -7.94
N LYS A 14 -0.10 7.33 -6.94
CA LYS A 14 0.47 7.33 -5.58
C LYS A 14 1.66 6.40 -5.40
N ILE A 15 1.96 5.55 -6.37
CA ILE A 15 3.09 4.64 -6.31
C ILE A 15 4.39 5.40 -6.61
N ARG A 16 5.29 5.46 -5.64
CA ARG A 16 6.64 6.00 -5.80
C ARG A 16 7.58 4.97 -6.42
N SER A 17 7.58 3.75 -5.89
CA SER A 17 8.45 2.67 -6.36
C SER A 17 7.86 1.30 -6.04
N VAL A 18 8.35 0.29 -6.75
CA VAL A 18 7.97 -1.12 -6.58
C VAL A 18 9.24 -1.94 -6.48
N HIS A 19 9.31 -2.82 -5.48
CA HIS A 19 10.43 -3.70 -5.23
C HIS A 19 9.96 -5.15 -5.13
N TYR A 20 10.65 -6.05 -5.82
CA TYR A 20 10.35 -7.48 -5.80
C TYR A 20 11.46 -8.25 -5.11
N ILE A 21 11.07 -9.22 -4.28
CA ILE A 21 11.98 -10.08 -3.53
C ILE A 21 11.53 -11.53 -3.75
N ASN A 22 12.43 -12.35 -4.28
CA ASN A 22 12.25 -13.80 -4.24
C ASN A 22 12.69 -14.32 -2.86
N ALA A 23 11.80 -15.03 -2.15
CA ALA A 23 12.05 -15.41 -0.76
C ALA A 23 13.23 -16.38 -0.63
N GLY A 24 13.35 -17.37 -1.52
CA GLY A 24 14.49 -18.29 -1.54
C GLY A 24 15.83 -17.56 -1.70
N ARG A 25 15.91 -16.61 -2.63
CA ARG A 25 17.12 -15.77 -2.81
C ARG A 25 17.43 -14.91 -1.60
N ALA A 26 16.41 -14.31 -0.98
CA ALA A 26 16.58 -13.49 0.21
C ALA A 26 17.05 -14.30 1.41
N VAL A 27 16.48 -15.50 1.62
CA VAL A 27 16.90 -16.42 2.68
C VAL A 27 18.34 -16.85 2.47
N LEU A 28 18.72 -17.26 1.24
CA LEU A 28 20.10 -17.63 0.92
C LEU A 28 21.09 -16.50 1.24
N ALA A 29 20.75 -15.25 0.91
CA ALA A 29 21.61 -14.10 1.16
C ALA A 29 21.75 -13.76 2.67
N ALA A 30 20.80 -14.21 3.49
CA ALA A 30 20.79 -13.96 4.94
C ALA A 30 21.39 -15.10 5.78
N LEU A 31 21.69 -16.25 5.17
CA LEU A 31 22.28 -17.39 5.89
C LEU A 31 23.69 -17.07 6.39
N ALA A 32 24.03 -17.61 7.56
CA ALA A 32 25.40 -17.63 8.06
C ALA A 32 26.29 -18.51 7.14
N PRO A 33 27.60 -18.24 7.04
CA PRO A 33 28.49 -18.97 6.12
C PRO A 33 28.54 -20.49 6.33
N ASP A 34 28.29 -20.96 7.55
CA ASP A 34 28.27 -22.36 7.94
C ASP A 34 26.86 -22.98 7.98
N ALA A 35 25.82 -22.17 7.75
CA ALA A 35 24.45 -22.64 7.68
C ALA A 35 24.12 -23.16 6.28
N SER A 36 23.44 -24.29 6.22
CA SER A 36 22.94 -24.85 4.97
C SER A 36 21.45 -25.19 5.11
N LEU A 37 20.70 -24.87 4.07
CA LEU A 37 19.34 -25.40 3.87
C LEU A 37 19.41 -26.55 2.86
N ASP A 38 18.56 -27.55 3.05
CA ASP A 38 18.42 -28.61 2.08
C ASP A 38 17.79 -28.08 0.77
N LEU A 39 18.10 -28.74 -0.34
CA LEU A 39 17.67 -28.32 -1.68
C LEU A 39 16.14 -28.27 -1.83
N ARG A 40 15.41 -29.12 -1.10
CA ARG A 40 13.94 -29.14 -1.15
C ARG A 40 13.39 -27.86 -0.53
N THR A 41 13.83 -27.53 0.69
CA THR A 41 13.43 -26.30 1.38
C THR A 41 13.76 -25.06 0.56
N MET A 42 14.95 -25.02 -0.04
CA MET A 42 15.36 -23.91 -0.93
C MET A 42 14.48 -23.80 -2.18
N GLY A 43 14.09 -24.93 -2.77
CA GLY A 43 13.16 -24.97 -3.91
C GLY A 43 11.80 -24.36 -3.56
N GLU A 44 11.19 -24.79 -2.45
CA GLU A 44 9.88 -24.30 -1.99
C GLU A 44 9.91 -22.80 -1.68
N LEU A 45 10.95 -22.31 -0.99
CA LEU A 45 11.11 -20.87 -0.70
C LEU A 45 11.25 -20.04 -1.98
N SER A 46 11.84 -20.61 -3.04
CA SER A 46 12.02 -19.91 -4.31
C SER A 46 10.72 -19.72 -5.10
N LEU A 47 9.63 -20.37 -4.70
CA LEU A 47 8.30 -20.20 -5.29
C LEU A 47 7.52 -18.99 -4.76
N VAL A 48 8.06 -18.32 -3.75
CA VAL A 48 7.44 -17.18 -3.09
C VAL A 48 8.06 -15.88 -3.58
N THR A 49 7.22 -14.97 -4.04
CA THR A 49 7.61 -13.60 -4.39
C THR A 49 6.89 -12.63 -3.46
N VAL A 50 7.65 -11.70 -2.88
CA VAL A 50 7.14 -10.57 -2.12
C VAL A 50 7.26 -9.33 -3.00
N CYS A 51 6.19 -8.54 -3.08
CA CYS A 51 6.17 -7.22 -3.68
C CYS A 51 6.06 -6.19 -2.56
N ILE A 52 6.83 -5.11 -2.64
CA ILE A 52 6.76 -3.96 -1.75
C ILE A 52 6.51 -2.73 -2.62
N ILE A 53 5.35 -2.12 -2.45
CA ILE A 53 4.99 -0.84 -3.05
C ILE A 53 5.29 0.26 -2.03
N GLU A 54 6.14 1.22 -2.38
CA GLU A 54 6.30 2.46 -1.63
C GLU A 54 5.39 3.53 -2.21
N LEU A 55 4.58 4.17 -1.36
CA LEU A 55 3.70 5.26 -1.74
C LEU A 55 4.42 6.62 -1.66
N GLU A 56 3.87 7.66 -2.30
CA GLU A 56 4.44 9.02 -2.31
C GLU A 56 4.72 9.58 -0.91
N ASN A 57 3.92 9.19 0.10
CA ASN A 57 4.07 9.61 1.50
C ASN A 57 5.11 8.77 2.28
N GLY A 58 5.75 7.79 1.64
CA GLY A 58 6.74 6.90 2.25
C GLY A 58 6.16 5.66 2.95
N PHE A 59 4.83 5.52 3.00
CA PHE A 59 4.17 4.31 3.50
C PHE A 59 4.44 3.13 2.56
N LYS A 60 4.56 1.92 3.12
CA LYS A 60 4.85 0.71 2.36
C LYS A 60 3.68 -0.25 2.45
N VAL A 61 3.30 -0.82 1.31
CA VAL A 61 2.26 -1.84 1.20
C VAL A 61 2.90 -3.07 0.58
N GLU A 62 2.87 -4.17 1.32
CA GLU A 62 3.41 -5.44 0.87
C GLU A 62 2.33 -6.34 0.26
N GLY A 63 2.72 -7.18 -0.68
CA GLY A 63 1.89 -8.23 -1.24
C GLY A 63 2.73 -9.46 -1.55
N THR A 64 2.08 -10.61 -1.68
CA THR A 64 2.79 -11.88 -1.88
C THR A 64 2.13 -12.74 -2.93
N SER A 65 2.95 -13.50 -3.66
CA SER A 65 2.52 -14.66 -4.43
C SER A 65 3.25 -15.90 -3.92
N ALA A 66 2.57 -17.03 -3.89
CA ALA A 66 3.18 -18.33 -3.63
C ALA A 66 2.72 -19.32 -4.70
N CYS A 67 3.64 -19.77 -5.56
CA CYS A 67 3.33 -20.79 -6.55
C CYS A 67 3.18 -22.15 -5.85
N VAL A 68 2.12 -22.89 -6.19
CA VAL A 68 1.80 -24.18 -5.55
C VAL A 68 2.60 -25.34 -6.15
N ASP A 69 2.92 -25.27 -7.44
CA ASP A 69 3.61 -26.32 -8.17
C ASP A 69 4.89 -25.75 -8.83
N PRO A 70 6.09 -26.20 -8.41
CA PRO A 70 7.34 -25.74 -9.01
C PRO A 70 7.41 -25.90 -10.53
N SER A 71 6.74 -26.90 -11.12
CA SER A 71 6.73 -27.13 -12.56
C SER A 71 6.01 -26.02 -13.34
N ASN A 72 5.12 -25.28 -12.66
CA ASN A 72 4.37 -24.16 -13.19
C ASN A 72 4.95 -22.80 -12.74
N TYR A 73 6.13 -22.80 -12.11
CA TYR A 73 6.74 -21.56 -11.65
C TYR A 73 7.10 -20.66 -12.82
N ASN A 74 6.68 -19.40 -12.72
CA ASN A 74 7.04 -18.33 -13.62
C ASN A 74 7.24 -17.05 -12.80
N GLU A 75 8.43 -16.47 -12.87
CA GLU A 75 8.81 -15.30 -12.09
C GLU A 75 7.95 -14.08 -12.41
N GLU A 76 7.65 -13.82 -13.69
CA GLU A 76 6.84 -12.68 -14.12
C GLU A 76 5.39 -12.79 -13.62
N ILE A 77 4.81 -14.01 -13.66
CA ILE A 77 3.47 -14.27 -13.11
C ILE A 77 3.48 -14.07 -11.60
N GLY A 78 4.49 -14.58 -10.90
CA GLY A 78 4.65 -14.37 -9.45
C GLY A 78 4.73 -12.89 -9.08
N GLN A 79 5.59 -12.13 -9.77
CA GLN A 79 5.71 -10.68 -9.58
C GLN A 79 4.39 -9.97 -9.82
N LYS A 80 3.68 -10.29 -10.90
CA LYS A 80 2.36 -9.72 -11.20
C LYS A 80 1.35 -10.02 -10.09
N CYS A 81 1.23 -11.27 -9.66
CA CYS A 81 0.30 -11.65 -8.60
C CYS A 81 0.65 -10.98 -7.26
N ALA A 82 1.94 -10.88 -6.92
CA ALA A 82 2.39 -10.21 -5.71
C ALA A 82 2.11 -8.70 -5.76
N PHE A 83 2.30 -8.07 -6.91
CA PHE A 83 1.93 -6.67 -7.14
C PHE A 83 0.43 -6.45 -7.04
N ASP A 84 -0.38 -7.25 -7.72
CA ASP A 84 -1.84 -7.13 -7.67
C ASP A 84 -2.33 -7.30 -6.23
N ASN A 85 -1.76 -8.25 -5.46
CA ASN A 85 -2.07 -8.42 -4.05
C ASN A 85 -1.72 -7.20 -3.18
N ALA A 86 -0.57 -6.55 -3.42
CA ALA A 86 -0.18 -5.32 -2.73
C ALA A 86 -1.08 -4.14 -3.15
N PHE A 87 -1.33 -4.01 -4.45
CA PHE A 87 -2.15 -2.94 -5.04
C PHE A 87 -3.58 -2.97 -4.50
N GLU A 88 -4.18 -4.16 -4.40
CA GLU A 88 -5.54 -4.32 -3.87
C GLU A 88 -5.68 -3.81 -2.42
N LYS A 89 -4.61 -3.90 -1.61
CA LYS A 89 -4.61 -3.36 -0.25
C LYS A 89 -4.59 -1.83 -0.21
N ILE A 90 -4.21 -1.14 -1.29
CA ILE A 90 -4.17 0.33 -1.32
C ILE A 90 -5.58 0.93 -1.43
N TRP A 91 -6.52 0.23 -2.09
CA TRP A 91 -7.91 0.67 -2.20
C TRP A 91 -8.58 1.06 -0.88
N PRO A 92 -8.62 0.19 0.15
CA PRO A 92 -9.21 0.57 1.43
C PRO A 92 -8.45 1.70 2.14
N LEU A 93 -7.13 1.84 1.93
CA LEU A 93 -6.34 2.93 2.49
C LEU A 93 -6.75 4.28 1.89
N GLU A 94 -6.78 4.38 0.56
CA GLU A 94 -7.20 5.59 -0.15
C GLU A 94 -8.69 5.89 0.10
N GLY A 95 -9.53 4.86 0.21
CA GLY A 95 -10.93 5.01 0.60
C GLY A 95 -11.10 5.61 2.00
N TYR A 96 -10.31 5.12 2.97
CA TYR A 96 -10.28 5.69 4.31
C TYR A 96 -9.77 7.14 4.32
N LEU A 97 -8.64 7.43 3.66
CA LEU A 97 -8.07 8.77 3.58
C LEU A 97 -9.03 9.78 2.95
N LEU A 98 -9.74 9.40 1.89
CA LEU A 98 -10.77 10.23 1.29
C LEU A 98 -11.92 10.49 2.27
N LYS A 99 -12.40 9.44 2.97
CA LYS A 99 -13.48 9.59 3.94
C LYS A 99 -13.07 10.48 5.12
N GLU A 100 -11.85 10.33 5.60
CA GLU A 100 -11.27 11.13 6.68
C GLU A 100 -11.16 12.60 6.25
N THR A 101 -10.64 12.86 5.06
CA THR A 101 -10.58 14.23 4.49
C THR A 101 -11.96 14.88 4.46
N LEU A 102 -12.98 14.14 3.98
CA LEU A 102 -14.37 14.62 3.94
C LEU A 102 -14.99 14.82 5.32
N TYR A 103 -14.52 14.12 6.35
CA TYR A 103 -14.94 14.32 7.73
C TYR A 103 -14.32 15.60 8.30
N GLN A 104 -13.00 15.75 8.19
CA GLN A 104 -12.28 16.93 8.68
C GLN A 104 -12.72 18.24 8.01
N GLU A 105 -13.02 18.20 6.70
CA GLU A 105 -13.58 19.36 5.98
C GLU A 105 -14.99 19.76 6.44
N ARG A 106 -15.75 18.83 7.02
CA ARG A 106 -17.06 19.13 7.60
C ARG A 106 -16.88 19.73 8.99
N GLU A 107 -16.12 19.08 9.87
CA GLU A 107 -15.82 19.60 11.21
C GLU A 107 -15.22 21.02 11.15
N THR A 108 -14.24 21.24 10.27
CA THR A 108 -13.61 22.57 10.10
C THR A 108 -14.61 23.63 9.66
N ARG A 109 -15.56 23.25 8.78
CA ARG A 109 -16.58 24.18 8.27
C ARG A 109 -17.59 24.53 9.35
N ASP A 110 -18.02 23.55 10.13
CA ASP A 110 -18.98 23.74 11.21
C ASP A 110 -18.36 24.65 12.29
N LEU A 111 -17.10 24.40 12.66
CA LEU A 111 -16.34 25.27 13.56
C LEU A 111 -16.21 26.71 13.03
N LEU A 112 -15.97 26.88 11.72
CA LEU A 112 -15.89 28.21 11.11
C LEU A 112 -17.25 28.92 11.03
N ALA A 113 -18.36 28.17 10.91
CA ALA A 113 -19.70 28.74 10.94
C ALA A 113 -20.02 29.29 12.34
N ASP A 114 -19.72 28.53 13.38
CA ASP A 114 -19.94 28.94 14.78
C ASP A 114 -19.17 30.22 15.14
N LEU A 115 -17.98 30.44 14.57
CA LEU A 115 -17.19 31.66 14.78
C LEU A 115 -17.74 32.91 14.08
N ASN A 116 -18.57 32.75 13.04
CA ASN A 116 -19.14 33.88 12.29
C ASN A 116 -20.48 34.36 12.88
N ASP A 117 -21.10 33.59 13.78
CA ASP A 117 -22.36 33.97 14.43
C ASP A 117 -22.16 34.87 15.67
N ASP A 118 -20.90 35.13 16.08
CA ASP A 118 -20.53 36.05 17.17
C ASP A 118 -20.33 37.51 16.71
N ASP A 119 -21.16 37.99 15.78
CA ASP A 119 -21.14 39.39 15.35
C ASP A 119 -21.88 40.29 16.38
N CYS A 120 -21.13 40.62 17.43
CA CYS A 120 -21.00 41.97 18.00
C CYS A 120 -22.29 42.80 18.17
N ASP A 121 -23.14 42.45 19.15
CA ASP A 121 -24.25 43.32 19.59
C ASP A 121 -23.80 44.42 20.60
N GLY A 122 -22.51 44.80 20.60
CA GLY A 122 -21.93 45.47 21.78
C GLY A 122 -20.85 46.54 21.63
N CYS A 123 -20.28 46.81 20.44
CA CYS A 123 -19.38 47.96 20.30
C CYS A 123 -20.17 49.26 20.04
N LYS A 124 -20.90 49.71 21.06
CA LYS A 124 -21.31 51.12 21.16
C LYS A 124 -20.09 51.91 21.65
N ILE A 125 -19.40 52.56 20.71
CA ILE A 125 -18.49 53.67 20.99
C ILE A 125 -19.30 54.97 20.93
#